data_AF-A0A1G5LUY1-F1
#
_entry.id   AF-A0A1G5LUY1-F1
#
_cell.length_a   1.000
_cell.length_b   1.000
_cell.length_c   1.000
_cell.angle_alpha   90.00
_cell.angle_beta   90.00
_cell.angle_gamma   90.00
#
_symmetry.space_group_name_H-M   'P 1'
#
loop_
_entity.id
_entity.type
_entity.pdbx_description
1 polymer ?
#
loop_
_entity_poly.entity_id
_entity_poly.type
_entity_poly.pdbx_seq_one_letter_code
_entity_poly.pdbx_strand_id
1 'polypeptide(L)'
;MDVERPLPREVKVIDSASLFRLEERAGDLGLSQRLDLTWVRANVAPGGTHYLWPALRHTLSHRPEVPDHVRWELLITLRTGDLVV
;
A
#
# COMPACT_ATOMS: atom_id res chain seq x y z
N MET A 1 24.11 -16.70 4.95
CA MET A 1 23.34 -15.96 5.97
C MET A 1 22.88 -14.69 5.29
N ASP A 2 21.68 -14.69 4.70
CA ASP A 2 21.09 -13.43 4.24
C ASP A 2 20.86 -12.57 5.48
N VAL A 3 21.55 -11.43 5.54
CA VAL A 3 21.28 -10.43 6.58
C VAL A 3 19.85 -9.97 6.34
N GLU A 4 18.96 -10.31 7.26
CA GLU A 4 17.56 -9.89 7.22
C GLU A 4 17.53 -8.36 7.13
N ARG A 5 17.31 -7.83 5.91
CA ARG A 5 17.38 -6.39 5.68
C ARG A 5 16.21 -5.75 6.43
N PRO A 6 16.48 -4.84 7.39
CA PRO A 6 15.44 -4.28 8.22
C PRO A 6 14.38 -3.59 7.34
N LEU A 7 13.14 -3.56 7.85
CA LEU A 7 12.11 -2.74 7.24
C LEU A 7 12.51 -1.26 7.34
N PRO A 8 12.11 -0.44 6.37
CA PRO A 8 12.13 1.02 6.54
C PRO A 8 11.44 1.39 7.86
N ARG A 9 11.87 2.48 8.49
CA ARG A 9 11.25 2.98 9.74
C ARG A 9 10.33 4.17 9.49
N GLU A 10 10.17 4.54 8.22
CA GLU A 10 9.43 5.70 7.78
C GLU A 10 7.97 5.35 7.51
N VAL A 11 7.07 6.16 8.05
CA VAL A 11 5.68 6.23 7.60
C VAL A 11 5.60 7.23 6.45
N LYS A 12 4.96 6.83 5.35
CA LYS A 12 4.67 7.74 4.25
C LYS A 12 3.27 8.30 4.40
N VAL A 13 3.15 9.60 4.17
CA VAL A 13 1.88 10.32 4.20
C VAL A 13 1.55 10.70 2.77
N ILE A 14 0.35 10.38 2.31
CA ILE A 14 -0.09 10.66 0.95
C ILE A 14 -1.50 11.25 0.93
N ASP A 15 -1.77 12.06 -0.09
CA ASP A 15 -3.11 12.52 -0.41
C ASP A 15 -3.90 11.47 -1.21
N SER A 16 -5.21 11.69 -1.36
CA SER A 16 -6.11 10.78 -2.06
C SER A 16 -5.77 10.63 -3.54
N ALA A 17 -5.29 11.69 -4.19
CA ALA A 17 -4.86 11.63 -5.59
C ALA A 17 -3.67 10.68 -5.78
N SER A 18 -2.70 10.72 -4.86
CA SER A 18 -1.55 9.82 -4.83
C SER A 18 -1.96 8.40 -4.46
N LEU A 19 -2.93 8.23 -3.56
CA LEU A 19 -3.48 6.92 -3.23
C LEU A 19 -4.12 6.27 -4.47
N PHE A 20 -4.97 7.00 -5.21
CA PHE A 20 -5.60 6.44 -6.41
C PHE A 20 -4.58 6.03 -7.47
N ARG A 21 -3.52 6.82 -7.68
CA ARG A 21 -2.43 6.47 -8.60
C ARG A 21 -1.67 5.23 -8.15
N LEU A 22 -1.43 5.07 -6.85
CA LEU A 22 -0.75 3.89 -6.31
C LEU A 22 -1.59 2.63 -6.50
N GLU A 23 -2.89 2.70 -6.22
CA GLU A 23 -3.80 1.56 -6.40
C GLU A 23 -3.98 1.20 -7.88
N GLU A 24 -4.13 2.20 -8.77
CA GLU A 24 -4.18 1.93 -10.22
C GLU A 24 -2.88 1.24 -10.69
N ARG A 25 -1.72 1.75 -10.26
CA ARG A 25 -0.43 1.17 -10.61
C ARG A 25 -0.22 -0.23 -10.03
N ALA A 26 -0.71 -0.50 -8.82
CA ALA A 26 -0.65 -1.82 -8.22
C ALA A 26 -1.48 -2.83 -9.03
N GLY A 27 -2.67 -2.42 -9.48
CA GLY A 27 -3.53 -3.21 -10.38
C GLY A 27 -2.85 -3.50 -11.73
N ASP A 28 -2.26 -2.49 -12.37
CA ASP A 28 -1.50 -2.66 -13.63
C ASP A 28 -0.33 -3.65 -13.50
N LEU A 29 0.28 -3.70 -12.32
CA LEU A 29 1.41 -4.58 -12.02
C LEU A 29 0.97 -5.96 -11.50
N GLY A 30 -0.34 -6.21 -11.34
CA GLY A 30 -0.88 -7.45 -10.79
C GLY A 30 -0.44 -7.69 -9.34
N LEU A 31 -0.11 -6.64 -8.59
CA LEU A 31 0.25 -6.75 -7.18
C LEU A 31 -1.00 -6.98 -6.34
N SER A 32 -0.84 -7.69 -5.22
CA SER A 32 -1.93 -7.94 -4.30
C SER A 32 -2.47 -6.63 -3.70
N GLN A 33 -3.72 -6.31 -4.01
CA GLN A 33 -4.46 -5.20 -3.43
C GLN A 33 -5.45 -5.73 -2.40
N ARG A 34 -5.56 -5.04 -1.27
CA ARG A 34 -6.53 -5.41 -0.22
C ARG A 34 -7.94 -4.87 -0.55
N LEU A 35 -8.00 -3.70 -1.18
CA LEU A 35 -9.21 -3.01 -1.55
C LEU A 35 -9.17 -2.76 -3.05
N ASP A 36 -10.30 -2.96 -3.73
CA ASP A 36 -10.36 -2.69 -5.16
C ASP A 36 -10.39 -1.18 -5.43
N LEU A 37 -9.86 -0.76 -6.58
CA LEU A 37 -9.76 0.66 -6.95
C LEU A 37 -11.13 1.36 -6.99
N THR A 38 -12.20 0.66 -7.34
CA THR A 38 -13.56 1.23 -7.39
C THR A 38 -14.05 1.54 -5.98
N TRP A 39 -13.83 0.63 -5.04
CA TRP A 39 -14.12 0.84 -3.62
C TRP A 39 -13.31 2.01 -3.06
N VAL A 40 -12.01 2.07 -3.37
CA VAL A 40 -11.13 3.16 -2.90
C VAL A 40 -11.65 4.51 -3.41
N ARG A 41 -11.96 4.64 -4.70
CA ARG A 41 -12.50 5.88 -5.29
C ARG A 41 -13.86 6.28 -4.69
N ALA A 42 -14.70 5.31 -4.35
CA ALA A 42 -16.02 5.57 -3.76
C ALA A 42 -15.93 6.05 -2.30
N ASN A 43 -15.04 5.48 -1.49
CA ASN A 43 -15.07 5.63 -0.03
C ASN A 43 -14.04 6.60 0.54
N VAL A 44 -12.92 6.85 -0.16
CA VAL A 44 -11.85 7.73 0.32
C VAL A 44 -12.33 9.18 0.45
N ALA A 45 -11.97 9.84 1.55
CA ALA A 45 -12.15 11.29 1.71
C ALA A 45 -11.33 12.04 0.65
N PRO A 46 -11.91 12.86 -0.25
CA PRO A 46 -11.17 13.48 -1.37
C PRO A 46 -10.00 14.41 -0.99
N GLY A 47 -10.04 15.00 0.19
CA GLY A 47 -8.95 15.79 0.79
C GLY A 47 -8.32 15.09 1.99
N GLY A 48 -8.46 13.77 2.07
CA GLY A 48 -8.00 12.96 3.19
C GLY A 48 -6.49 12.76 3.18
N THR A 49 -5.97 12.56 4.39
CA THR A 49 -4.59 12.12 4.60
C THR A 49 -4.60 10.61 4.80
N HIS A 50 -3.70 9.91 4.11
CA HIS A 50 -3.56 8.45 4.19
C HIS A 50 -2.13 8.10 4.58
N TYR A 51 -1.97 7.00 5.29
CA TYR A 51 -0.68 6.61 5.85
C TYR A 51 -0.29 5.24 5.33
N LEU A 52 0.97 5.11 4.93
CA LEU A 52 1.56 3.83 4.56
C LEU A 52 2.70 3.53 5.51
N TRP A 53 2.69 2.33 6.10
CA TRP A 53 3.82 1.83 6.89
C TRP A 53 4.31 0.50 6.31
N PRO A 54 5.62 0.22 6.40
CA PRO A 54 6.17 -1.04 5.96
C PRO A 54 5.75 -2.14 6.93
N ALA A 55 5.07 -3.17 6.42
CA ALA A 55 4.54 -4.26 7.22
C ALA A 55 5.47 -5.47 7.23
N LEU A 56 5.94 -5.90 6.06
CA LEU A 56 6.85 -7.03 5.94
C LEU A 56 7.65 -7.01 4.63
N ARG A 57 8.77 -7.73 4.62
CA ARG A 57 9.59 -7.94 3.42
C ARG A 57 9.15 -9.26 2.78
N HIS A 58 8.72 -9.20 1.53
CA HIS A 58 8.43 -10.38 0.73
C HIS A 58 9.67 -10.81 -0.04
N THR A 59 10.07 -12.05 0.22
CA THR A 59 10.96 -12.83 -0.63
C THR A 59 10.16 -14.02 -1.13
N LEU A 60 9.95 -14.10 -2.45
CA LEU A 60 9.13 -15.14 -3.06
C LEU A 60 10.05 -16.27 -3.56
N SER A 61 10.32 -17.25 -2.70
CA SER A 61 11.16 -18.40 -3.06
C SER A 61 10.64 -19.22 -4.24
N HIS A 62 9.33 -19.14 -4.53
CA HIS A 62 8.70 -19.77 -5.69
C HIS A 62 8.66 -18.87 -6.94
N ARG A 63 9.07 -17.59 -6.85
CA ARG A 63 9.14 -16.63 -7.95
C ARG A 63 10.45 -15.82 -7.88
N PRO A 64 11.60 -16.44 -8.18
CA PRO A 64 12.90 -15.79 -8.08
C PRO A 64 13.08 -14.61 -9.05
N GLU A 65 12.24 -14.49 -10.07
CA GLU A 65 12.21 -13.36 -10.98
C GLU A 65 11.62 -12.07 -10.36
N VAL A 66 10.90 -12.20 -9.25
CA VAL A 66 10.33 -11.06 -8.52
C VAL A 66 11.35 -10.59 -7.49
N PRO A 67 11.85 -9.33 -7.58
CA PRO A 67 12.79 -8.83 -6.60
C PRO A 67 12.20 -8.80 -5.19
N ASP A 68 13.08 -8.93 -4.19
CA ASP A 68 12.76 -8.62 -2.79
C ASP A 68 12.05 -7.27 -2.72
N HIS A 69 10.85 -7.25 -2.15
CA HIS A 69 10.06 -6.03 -2.03
C HIS A 69 9.45 -5.91 -0.64
N VAL A 70 9.08 -4.69 -0.28
CA VAL A 70 8.41 -4.40 0.99
C VAL A 70 6.91 -4.30 0.71
N ARG A 71 6.12 -5.04 1.47
CA ARG A 71 4.68 -4.83 1.55
C ARG A 71 4.42 -3.65 2.47
N TRP A 72 3.63 -2.71 1.97
CA TRP A 72 3.14 -1.57 2.74
C TRP A 72 1.70 -1.84 3.12
N GLU A 73 1.35 -1.60 4.38
CA GLU A 73 -0.03 -1.51 4.83
C GLU A 73 -0.50 -0.06 4.74
N LEU A 74 -1.82 0.12 4.65
CA LEU A 74 -2.45 1.39 4.32
C LEU A 74 -3.54 1.71 5.34
N LEU A 75 -3.48 2.89 5.95
CA LEU A 75 -4.55 3.46 6.77
C LEU A 75 -5.24 4.54 5.96
N ILE A 76 -6.52 4.32 5.67
CA ILE A 76 -7.33 5.15 4.80
C ILE A 76 -8.33 5.95 5.63
N THR A 77 -8.27 7.28 5.51
CA THR A 77 -9.36 8.19 5.91
C THR A 77 -10.54 8.10 4.93
N LEU A 78 -11.68 7.67 5.43
CA LEU A 78 -12.93 7.57 4.67
C LEU A 78 -13.69 8.90 4.67
N ARG A 79 -14.62 9.06 3.73
CA ARG A 79 -15.52 10.23 3.65
C ARG A 79 -16.30 10.49 4.93
N THR A 80 -16.59 9.44 5.70
CA THR A 80 -17.28 9.52 6.99
C THR A 80 -16.40 10.06 8.11
N GLY A 81 -15.07 10.16 7.89
CA GLY A 81 -14.07 10.44 8.92
C GLY A 81 -13.52 9.18 9.59
N ASP A 82 -14.10 8.01 9.31
CA ASP A 82 -13.61 6.74 9.83
C ASP A 82 -12.26 6.34 9.21
N LEU A 83 -11.56 5.45 9.89
CA LEU A 83 -10.28 4.89 9.46
C LEU A 83 -10.41 3.39 9.16
N VAL A 84 -9.84 2.95 8.04
CA VAL A 84 -9.73 1.52 7.71
C VAL A 84 -8.28 1.16 7.39
N VAL A 85 -7.83 0.02 7.93
CA VAL A 85 -6.57 -0.67 7.58
C VAL A 85 -6.87 -1.76 6.58
#